data_AF-A0A642C230-F1
#
_entry.id   AF-A0A642C230-F1
#
_cell.length_a   1.000
_cell.length_b   1.000
_cell.length_c   1.000
_cell.angle_alpha   90.00
_cell.angle_beta   90.00
_cell.angle_gamma   90.00
#
_symmetry.space_group_name_H-M   'P 1'
#
loop_
_entity.id
_entity.type
_entity.pdbx_description
1 polymer ?
#
loop_
_entity_poly.entity_id
_entity_poly.type
_entity_poly.pdbx_seq_one_letter_code
_entity_poly.pdbx_strand_id
1 'polypeptide(L)'
;LYNPRQHTFPAPAPKETIDYVAAFKQNDKGFAVVSSEVVNEPVASDHRPIVVELRTAEKADKIFRTKPYLQNPVGNGMTVMWKTTVPAYCWVEYGTDTTQLKRARTIVDGQVVCNNKLHKIRLDDLQPGQKYYYRVCSQEMLLYQAYKKVFGNTARSAFSEFTLPVTGTDSFTAVVFNDLHQHTHTFRALCRQIQDIDYDFVVFNGDCVDDPASHDQATAFISELTEGVRGDCIPTFFMRGNHEIRNAYSIGLRDHFDYVGDKTYGSFNWGDTRIVMLDCGEDKTDDHWVYYDLNDFTQLRNEQVGFLKKELAAKEFKKAKKRILLHHIPLYGNDGKNLCTELWTKLLEKAPFDICLNAHTHKYA
;
A
#
# COMPACT_ATOMS: atom_id res chain seq x y z
N LEU A 1 8.48 58.62 -27.95
CA LEU A 1 7.09 59.09 -28.13
C LEU A 1 6.37 58.04 -28.97
N TYR A 2 5.59 57.16 -28.34
CA TYR A 2 4.83 56.11 -29.02
C TYR A 2 3.38 56.58 -29.19
N ASN A 3 2.82 56.45 -30.40
CA ASN A 3 1.44 56.81 -30.70
C ASN A 3 0.51 55.68 -30.23
N PRO A 4 -0.33 55.89 -29.19
CA PRO A 4 -1.20 54.84 -28.64
C PRO A 4 -2.34 54.41 -29.59
N ARG A 5 -2.48 55.03 -30.77
CA ARG A 5 -3.46 54.66 -31.81
C ARG A 5 -2.87 53.82 -32.94
N GLN A 6 -1.57 53.54 -32.90
CA GLN A 6 -0.88 52.79 -33.96
C GLN A 6 -0.43 51.45 -33.39
N HIS A 7 -1.08 50.36 -33.81
CA HIS A 7 -0.68 49.00 -33.44
C HIS A 7 0.68 48.69 -34.06
N THR A 8 1.66 48.31 -33.24
CA THR A 8 2.98 47.93 -33.71
C THR A 8 3.00 46.48 -34.14
N PHE A 9 3.02 46.25 -35.45
CA PHE A 9 3.04 44.91 -36.07
C PHE A 9 1.84 44.01 -35.73
N PRO A 10 1.31 43.27 -36.73
CA PRO A 10 0.17 42.42 -36.47
C PRO A 10 0.65 41.18 -35.68
N ALA A 11 0.06 40.97 -34.49
CA ALA A 11 0.12 39.73 -33.70
C ALA A 11 -0.41 38.42 -34.36
N PRO A 12 -1.07 38.35 -35.55
CA PRO A 12 -1.57 37.09 -36.13
C PRO A 12 -0.48 36.09 -36.53
N ALA A 13 0.75 36.54 -36.81
CA ALA A 13 1.82 35.69 -37.34
C ALA A 13 3.21 36.13 -36.83
N PRO A 14 3.53 35.92 -35.54
CA PRO A 14 4.87 36.21 -35.01
C PRO A 14 5.93 35.41 -35.77
N LYS A 15 7.03 36.07 -36.17
CA LYS A 15 8.15 35.47 -36.91
C LYS A 15 9.43 35.33 -36.07
N GLU A 16 9.45 35.95 -34.89
CA GLU A 16 10.62 36.07 -34.02
C GLU A 16 10.21 35.82 -32.56
N THR A 17 11.04 35.09 -31.82
CA THR A 17 10.86 34.88 -30.37
C THR A 17 11.73 35.87 -29.62
N ILE A 18 11.10 36.73 -28.82
CA ILE A 18 11.80 37.77 -28.04
C ILE A 18 11.71 37.55 -26.52
N ASP A 19 10.75 36.74 -26.06
CA ASP A 19 10.54 36.42 -24.65
C ASP A 19 11.27 35.14 -24.24
N TYR A 20 12.03 35.21 -23.14
CA TYR A 20 12.76 34.09 -22.58
C TYR A 20 12.45 33.96 -21.09
N VAL A 21 12.13 32.75 -20.63
CA VAL A 21 12.14 32.42 -19.20
C VAL A 21 13.51 31.86 -18.86
N ALA A 22 14.34 32.64 -18.19
CA ALA A 22 15.63 32.21 -17.67
C ALA A 22 15.48 31.80 -16.20
N ALA A 23 15.86 30.57 -15.87
CA ALA A 23 15.95 30.09 -14.49
C ALA A 23 17.42 29.81 -14.14
N PHE A 24 17.89 30.38 -13.04
CA PHE A 24 19.27 30.19 -12.58
C PHE A 24 19.47 28.75 -12.06
N LYS A 25 20.41 28.03 -12.66
CA LYS A 25 20.65 26.60 -12.40
C LYS A 25 21.49 26.41 -11.13
N GLN A 26 20.92 26.68 -9.94
CA GLN A 26 21.47 26.14 -8.70
C GLN A 26 20.91 24.73 -8.48
N ASN A 27 21.79 23.73 -8.55
CA ASN A 27 21.57 22.28 -8.64
C ASN A 27 21.39 21.77 -10.08
N ASP A 28 22.30 20.89 -10.51
CA ASP A 28 22.39 20.36 -11.88
C ASP A 28 21.16 19.58 -12.39
N LYS A 29 20.13 19.41 -11.53
CA LYS A 29 18.85 18.73 -11.81
C LYS A 29 17.61 19.60 -11.49
N GLY A 30 17.78 20.93 -11.39
CA GLY A 30 16.86 21.81 -10.65
C GLY A 30 15.41 21.93 -11.12
N PHE A 31 15.09 21.68 -12.40
CA PHE A 31 13.70 21.74 -12.89
C PHE A 31 13.50 21.03 -14.24
N ALA A 32 12.25 20.76 -14.61
CA ALA A 32 11.83 20.36 -15.94
C ALA A 32 10.78 21.33 -16.50
N VAL A 33 10.86 21.60 -17.81
CA VAL A 33 9.78 22.27 -18.54
C VAL A 33 8.69 21.23 -18.82
N VAL A 34 7.52 21.42 -18.21
CA VAL A 34 6.35 20.54 -18.35
C VAL A 34 5.56 20.91 -19.60
N SER A 35 5.30 22.19 -19.78
CA SER A 35 4.63 22.76 -20.95
C SER A 35 5.19 24.15 -21.28
N SER A 36 5.07 24.54 -22.55
CA SER A 36 5.35 25.90 -23.00
C SER A 36 4.42 26.21 -24.16
N GLU A 37 3.60 27.25 -24.04
CA GLU A 37 2.65 27.65 -25.05
C GLU A 37 2.65 29.16 -25.29
N VAL A 38 2.36 29.55 -26.52
CA VAL A 38 2.11 30.94 -26.89
C VAL A 38 0.60 31.16 -26.80
N VAL A 39 0.16 32.01 -25.89
CA VAL A 39 -1.28 32.26 -25.69
C VAL A 39 -1.82 33.04 -26.87
N ASN A 40 -2.97 32.62 -27.39
CA ASN A 40 -3.63 33.27 -28.50
C ASN A 40 -4.46 34.49 -28.03
N GLU A 41 -3.81 35.61 -27.74
CA GLU A 41 -4.44 36.87 -27.34
C GLU A 41 -4.19 38.01 -28.34
N PRO A 42 -4.79 37.98 -29.55
CA PRO A 42 -4.47 38.92 -30.63
C PRO A 42 -4.95 40.35 -30.39
N VAL A 43 -5.74 40.62 -29.34
CA VAL A 43 -6.34 41.92 -29.04
C VAL A 43 -5.66 42.63 -27.87
N ALA A 44 -5.06 41.87 -26.94
CA ALA A 44 -4.53 42.43 -25.70
C ALA A 44 -3.17 43.12 -25.88
N SER A 45 -2.37 42.65 -26.84
CA SER A 45 -1.01 43.12 -27.08
C SER A 45 -0.56 42.75 -28.50
N ASP A 46 0.39 43.49 -29.04
CA ASP A 46 1.10 43.16 -30.28
C ASP A 46 2.13 42.02 -30.08
N HIS A 47 2.57 41.81 -28.84
CA HIS A 47 3.33 40.63 -28.41
C HIS A 47 2.39 39.56 -27.85
N ARG A 48 2.60 38.30 -28.24
CA ARG A 48 1.87 37.17 -27.65
C ARG A 48 2.59 36.67 -26.40
N PRO A 49 1.92 36.60 -25.23
CA PRO A 49 2.57 36.10 -24.03
C PRO A 49 2.89 34.61 -24.17
N ILE A 50 3.99 34.20 -23.56
CA ILE A 50 4.38 32.79 -23.42
C ILE A 50 4.04 32.35 -21.99
N VAL A 51 3.31 31.24 -21.87
CA VAL A 51 3.09 30.55 -20.60
C VAL A 51 4.00 29.33 -20.57
N VAL A 52 4.82 29.22 -19.52
CA VAL A 52 5.72 28.09 -19.30
C VAL A 52 5.41 27.48 -17.93
N GLU A 53 5.09 26.20 -17.90
CA GLU A 53 4.97 25.45 -16.65
C GLU A 53 6.30 24.75 -16.36
N LEU A 54 6.86 25.05 -15.20
CA LEU A 54 8.09 24.43 -14.71
C LEU A 54 7.80 23.59 -13.47
N ARG A 55 8.41 22.40 -13.39
CA ARG A 55 8.45 21.60 -12.17
C ARG A 55 9.85 21.59 -11.60
N THR A 56 10.01 22.07 -10.37
CA THR A 56 11.30 22.05 -9.65
C THR A 56 11.52 20.72 -8.95
N ALA A 57 12.79 20.32 -8.81
CA ALA A 57 13.14 19.11 -8.06
C ALA A 57 12.81 19.22 -6.58
N GLU A 58 12.15 18.18 -6.05
CA GLU A 58 11.91 18.00 -4.63
C GLU A 58 13.23 17.72 -3.91
N LYS A 59 13.35 18.19 -2.66
CA LYS A 59 14.53 17.91 -1.85
C LYS A 59 14.60 16.40 -1.54
N ALA A 60 15.80 15.82 -1.59
CA ALA A 60 15.96 14.37 -1.39
C ALA A 60 15.40 13.88 -0.04
N ASP A 61 15.53 14.67 1.03
CA ASP A 61 14.99 14.39 2.37
C ASP A 61 13.46 14.60 2.49
N LYS A 62 12.80 15.07 1.42
CA LYS A 62 11.36 15.30 1.32
C LYS A 62 10.64 14.40 0.31
N ILE A 63 11.38 13.55 -0.41
CA ILE A 63 10.79 12.62 -1.39
C ILE A 63 9.97 11.53 -0.71
N PHE A 64 10.44 10.95 0.40
CA PHE A 64 9.70 9.90 1.09
C PHE A 64 8.54 10.51 1.89
N ARG A 65 7.35 9.95 1.70
CA ARG A 65 6.15 10.30 2.47
C ARG A 65 5.96 9.39 3.69
N THR A 66 6.32 8.12 3.54
CA THR A 66 6.24 7.11 4.62
C THR A 66 7.57 6.40 4.75
N LYS A 67 7.82 5.79 5.91
CA LYS A 67 8.84 4.73 6.01
C LYS A 67 8.43 3.52 5.15
N PRO A 68 9.39 2.68 4.74
CA PRO A 68 9.04 1.39 4.15
C PRO A 68 8.34 0.50 5.16
N TYR A 69 7.47 -0.38 4.68
CA TYR A 69 6.87 -1.44 5.48
C TYR A 69 6.79 -2.73 4.67
N LEU A 70 6.91 -3.84 5.40
CA LEU A 70 6.98 -5.19 4.87
C LEU A 70 5.60 -5.84 4.89
N GLN A 71 5.22 -6.47 3.78
CA GLN A 71 3.99 -7.24 3.65
C GLN A 71 4.26 -8.54 2.89
N ASN A 72 3.28 -9.44 2.93
CA ASN A 72 3.26 -10.65 2.10
C ASN A 72 4.56 -11.49 2.17
N PRO A 73 4.96 -11.98 3.36
CA PRO A 73 6.20 -12.75 3.57
C PRO A 73 6.14 -14.20 3.05
N VAL A 74 5.26 -14.49 2.08
CA VAL A 74 4.91 -15.85 1.65
C VAL A 74 5.69 -16.27 0.40
N GLY A 75 5.88 -17.56 0.20
CA GLY A 75 6.48 -18.09 -1.03
C GLY A 75 7.95 -17.69 -1.19
N ASN A 76 8.72 -17.73 -0.09
CA ASN A 76 10.13 -17.37 -0.07
C ASN A 76 10.39 -15.95 -0.57
N GLY A 77 9.60 -15.00 -0.08
CA GLY A 77 9.99 -13.63 -0.26
C GLY A 77 9.17 -12.65 0.56
N MET A 78 9.40 -11.36 0.28
CA MET A 78 8.86 -10.24 1.01
C MET A 78 8.43 -9.13 0.05
N THR A 79 7.30 -8.49 0.29
CA THR A 79 6.94 -7.24 -0.40
C THR A 79 7.35 -6.05 0.43
N VAL A 80 8.11 -5.13 -0.17
CA VAL A 80 8.46 -3.84 0.43
C VAL A 80 7.56 -2.77 -0.19
N MET A 81 6.85 -2.04 0.65
CA MET A 81 5.93 -0.98 0.24
C MET A 81 6.29 0.36 0.89
N TRP A 82 6.12 1.45 0.17
CA TRP A 82 6.29 2.81 0.69
C TRP A 82 5.62 3.84 -0.22
N LYS A 83 5.55 5.09 0.23
CA LYS A 83 5.04 6.21 -0.56
C LYS A 83 6.02 7.34 -0.71
N THR A 84 5.89 8.06 -1.81
CA THR A 84 6.63 9.29 -2.10
C THR A 84 5.68 10.49 -2.22
N THR A 85 6.19 11.69 -1.96
CA THR A 85 5.45 12.96 -2.13
C THR A 85 5.33 13.35 -3.61
N VAL A 86 6.29 12.91 -4.42
CA VAL A 86 6.41 13.15 -5.86
C VAL A 86 6.38 11.85 -6.67
N PRO A 87 5.96 11.89 -7.96
CA PRO A 87 6.10 10.73 -8.86
C PRO A 87 7.55 10.28 -8.94
N ALA A 88 7.80 8.98 -8.84
CA ALA A 88 9.16 8.45 -8.76
C ALA A 88 9.39 7.20 -9.59
N TYR A 89 10.66 6.98 -9.94
CA TYR A 89 11.18 5.69 -10.31
C TYR A 89 11.83 5.05 -9.09
N CYS A 90 11.35 3.87 -8.70
CA CYS A 90 11.67 3.24 -7.43
C CYS A 90 12.30 1.86 -7.58
N TRP A 91 13.17 1.50 -6.63
CA TRP A 91 13.78 0.18 -6.51
C TRP A 91 14.14 -0.12 -5.05
N VAL A 92 14.33 -1.40 -4.74
CA VAL A 92 14.87 -1.86 -3.46
C VAL A 92 16.29 -2.35 -3.68
N GLU A 93 17.21 -1.95 -2.82
CA GLU A 93 18.55 -2.54 -2.74
C GLU A 93 18.59 -3.47 -1.53
N TYR A 94 18.94 -4.74 -1.72
CA TYR A 94 18.85 -5.76 -0.67
C TYR A 94 19.94 -6.84 -0.79
N GLY A 95 20.32 -7.44 0.33
CA GLY A 95 21.34 -8.49 0.37
C GLY A 95 21.59 -9.00 1.79
N THR A 96 22.45 -10.01 1.93
CA THR A 96 22.90 -10.52 3.23
C THR A 96 24.07 -9.72 3.81
N ASP A 97 24.62 -8.80 3.02
CA ASP A 97 25.70 -7.88 3.36
C ASP A 97 25.37 -6.50 2.78
N THR A 98 25.46 -5.46 3.60
CA THR A 98 25.20 -4.06 3.21
C THR A 98 26.14 -3.51 2.13
N THR A 99 27.28 -4.18 1.89
CA THR A 99 28.26 -3.81 0.86
C THR A 99 28.01 -4.50 -0.49
N GLN A 100 27.20 -5.57 -0.52
CA GLN A 100 26.92 -6.38 -1.71
C GLN A 100 25.41 -6.56 -1.90
N LEU A 101 24.80 -5.58 -2.57
CA LEU A 101 23.34 -5.52 -2.73
C LEU A 101 22.91 -5.88 -4.14
N LYS A 102 21.84 -6.69 -4.22
CA LYS A 102 21.01 -6.85 -5.41
C LYS A 102 20.04 -5.67 -5.52
N ARG A 103 19.52 -5.44 -6.72
CA ARG A 103 18.47 -4.44 -6.98
C ARG A 103 17.20 -5.12 -7.49
N ALA A 104 16.09 -4.89 -6.80
CA ALA A 104 14.76 -5.33 -7.23
C ALA A 104 13.92 -4.15 -7.72
N ARG A 105 13.12 -4.37 -8.76
CA ARG A 105 12.17 -3.40 -9.33
C ARG A 105 10.97 -4.14 -9.89
N THR A 106 9.80 -3.49 -9.85
CA THR A 106 8.58 -4.06 -10.43
C THR A 106 8.57 -3.84 -11.93
N ILE A 107 8.45 -4.92 -12.70
CA ILE A 107 8.31 -4.92 -14.16
C ILE A 107 7.00 -5.62 -14.51
N VAL A 108 6.15 -4.94 -15.27
CA VAL A 108 4.87 -5.46 -15.80
C VAL A 108 4.96 -5.39 -17.32
N ASP A 109 4.72 -6.51 -18.00
CA ASP A 109 4.74 -6.62 -19.47
C ASP A 109 6.00 -6.03 -20.12
N GLY A 110 7.15 -6.22 -19.47
CA GLY A 110 8.46 -5.72 -19.92
C GLY A 110 8.74 -4.24 -19.58
N GLN A 111 7.82 -3.55 -18.92
CA GLN A 111 7.94 -2.14 -18.53
C GLN A 111 8.09 -1.97 -17.03
N VAL A 112 9.01 -1.10 -16.62
CA VAL A 112 9.19 -0.75 -15.21
C VAL A 112 8.01 0.10 -14.74
N VAL A 113 7.40 -0.28 -13.62
CA VAL A 113 6.39 0.55 -12.96
C VAL A 113 7.07 1.78 -12.35
N CYS A 114 6.69 2.97 -12.81
CA CYS A 114 7.24 4.25 -12.35
C CYS A 114 6.23 5.39 -12.57
N ASN A 115 6.63 6.62 -12.22
CA ASN A 115 5.83 7.84 -12.35
C ASN A 115 4.52 7.81 -11.51
N ASN A 116 4.55 7.06 -10.41
CA ASN A 116 3.50 6.98 -9.40
C ASN A 116 4.06 7.37 -8.02
N LYS A 117 3.19 7.46 -7.02
CA LYS A 117 3.54 7.86 -5.64
C LYS A 117 3.44 6.72 -4.61
N LEU A 118 2.91 5.57 -5.04
CA LEU A 118 2.75 4.38 -4.23
C LEU A 118 3.59 3.27 -4.84
N HIS A 119 4.49 2.72 -4.04
CA HIS A 119 5.50 1.78 -4.50
C HIS A 119 5.31 0.45 -3.80
N LYS A 120 5.28 -0.62 -4.60
CA LYS A 120 5.15 -2.01 -4.18
C LYS A 120 6.17 -2.82 -4.95
N ILE A 121 7.17 -3.36 -4.26
CA ILE A 121 8.25 -4.14 -4.88
C ILE A 121 8.42 -5.46 -4.13
N ARG A 122 8.22 -6.56 -4.85
CA ARG A 122 8.36 -7.93 -4.36
C ARG A 122 9.83 -8.37 -4.47
N LEU A 123 10.35 -8.96 -3.38
CA LEU A 123 11.68 -9.56 -3.29
C LEU A 123 11.57 -11.09 -3.30
N ASP A 124 11.74 -11.72 -4.45
CA ASP A 124 11.57 -13.17 -4.62
C ASP A 124 12.87 -13.96 -4.40
N ASP A 125 12.73 -15.29 -4.37
CA ASP A 125 13.81 -16.27 -4.25
C ASP A 125 14.72 -16.07 -3.01
N LEU A 126 14.13 -15.59 -1.92
CA LEU A 126 14.81 -15.39 -0.65
C LEU A 126 14.97 -16.72 0.09
N GLN A 127 16.06 -16.85 0.86
CA GLN A 127 16.34 -18.06 1.62
C GLN A 127 15.59 -18.03 2.97
N PRO A 128 14.85 -19.09 3.35
CA PRO A 128 14.25 -19.21 4.67
C PRO A 128 15.29 -19.10 5.80
N GLY A 129 14.94 -18.44 6.91
CA GLY A 129 15.85 -18.25 8.05
C GLY A 129 17.01 -17.26 7.82
N GLN A 130 17.17 -16.74 6.60
CA GLN A 130 18.25 -15.81 6.28
C GLN A 130 17.83 -14.37 6.66
N LYS A 131 18.72 -13.69 7.37
CA LYS A 131 18.62 -12.24 7.58
C LYS A 131 19.00 -11.50 6.29
N TYR A 132 18.17 -10.55 5.88
CA TYR A 132 18.41 -9.63 4.78
C TYR A 132 18.42 -8.19 5.27
N TYR A 133 19.39 -7.42 4.80
CA TYR A 133 19.41 -5.97 4.89
C TYR A 133 18.82 -5.40 3.61
N TYR A 134 18.04 -4.32 3.74
CA TYR A 134 17.50 -3.63 2.58
C TYR A 134 17.36 -2.13 2.82
N ARG A 135 17.29 -1.37 1.72
CA ARG A 135 16.86 0.02 1.72
C ARG A 135 16.02 0.32 0.48
N VAL A 136 15.12 1.28 0.59
CA VAL A 136 14.32 1.77 -0.53
C VAL A 136 14.99 2.97 -1.18
N CYS A 137 14.94 3.02 -2.50
CA CYS A 137 15.50 4.09 -3.31
C CYS A 137 14.39 4.67 -4.19
N SER A 138 14.27 6.00 -4.23
CA SER A 138 13.27 6.71 -5.03
C SER A 138 13.91 7.87 -5.76
N GLN A 139 13.92 7.80 -7.08
CA GLN A 139 14.36 8.90 -7.95
C GLN A 139 13.15 9.63 -8.50
N GLU A 140 13.04 10.92 -8.16
CA GLU A 140 11.95 11.76 -8.65
C GLU A 140 11.88 11.79 -10.18
N MET A 141 10.66 11.75 -10.71
CA MET A 141 10.34 11.94 -12.12
C MET A 141 9.72 13.31 -12.33
N LEU A 142 10.55 14.26 -12.79
CA LEU A 142 10.10 15.62 -13.10
C LEU A 142 9.25 15.66 -14.36
N LEU A 143 9.60 14.81 -15.34
CA LEU A 143 8.89 14.70 -16.60
C LEU A 143 8.90 13.25 -17.10
N TYR A 144 7.74 12.79 -17.56
CA TYR A 144 7.58 11.46 -18.16
C TYR A 144 6.74 11.54 -19.44
N GLN A 145 7.41 11.65 -20.59
CA GLN A 145 6.80 11.75 -21.92
C GLN A 145 7.37 10.66 -22.85
N ALA A 146 6.69 10.40 -23.97
CA ALA A 146 7.02 9.33 -24.93
C ALA A 146 8.51 9.28 -25.30
N TYR A 147 9.12 10.42 -25.62
CA TYR A 147 10.54 10.51 -26.05
C TYR A 147 11.43 11.34 -25.11
N LYS A 148 10.91 11.74 -23.94
CA LYS A 148 11.65 12.59 -22.99
C LYS A 148 11.33 12.23 -21.54
N LYS A 149 12.38 11.98 -20.76
CA LYS A 149 12.28 11.73 -19.33
C LYS A 149 13.27 12.64 -18.63
N VAL A 150 12.82 13.34 -17.59
CA VAL A 150 13.67 14.21 -16.77
C VAL A 150 13.56 13.74 -15.33
N PHE A 151 14.69 13.46 -14.71
CA PHE A 151 14.76 12.98 -13.34
C PHE A 151 15.25 14.09 -12.41
N GLY A 152 14.65 14.14 -11.23
CA GLY A 152 15.06 15.03 -10.14
C GLY A 152 16.06 14.36 -9.20
N ASN A 153 15.94 14.67 -7.92
CA ASN A 153 16.78 14.11 -6.87
C ASN A 153 16.49 12.63 -6.61
N THR A 154 17.43 11.94 -5.97
CA THR A 154 17.28 10.56 -5.54
C THR A 154 17.36 10.50 -4.03
N ALA A 155 16.32 9.95 -3.40
CA ALA A 155 16.30 9.64 -1.98
C ALA A 155 16.63 8.18 -1.74
N ARG A 156 17.32 7.91 -0.63
CA ARG A 156 17.64 6.56 -0.13
C ARG A 156 17.29 6.50 1.34
N SER A 157 16.55 5.48 1.76
CA SER A 157 16.29 5.28 3.20
C SER A 157 17.57 4.83 3.92
N ALA A 158 17.53 4.87 5.26
CA ALA A 158 18.42 4.06 6.06
C ALA A 158 18.22 2.56 5.74
N PHE A 159 19.19 1.72 6.12
CA PHE A 159 19.01 0.28 6.07
C PHE A 159 18.05 -0.17 7.16
N SER A 160 17.12 -1.04 6.78
CA SER A 160 16.32 -1.87 7.67
C SER A 160 16.69 -3.34 7.42
N GLU A 161 16.24 -4.22 8.31
CA GLU A 161 16.52 -5.66 8.21
C GLU A 161 15.28 -6.49 8.52
N PHE A 162 15.20 -7.66 7.90
CA PHE A 162 14.17 -8.66 8.19
C PHE A 162 14.74 -10.06 8.04
N THR A 163 14.04 -11.04 8.63
CA THR A 163 14.39 -12.46 8.55
C THR A 163 13.14 -13.23 8.12
N LEU A 164 13.28 -14.10 7.12
CA LEU A 164 12.20 -15.02 6.78
C LEU A 164 12.09 -16.14 7.82
N PRO A 165 10.89 -16.72 8.03
CA PRO A 165 10.76 -17.88 8.90
C PRO A 165 11.69 -19.01 8.46
N VAL A 166 12.27 -19.71 9.43
CA VAL A 166 13.09 -20.89 9.16
C VAL A 166 12.18 -22.00 8.63
N THR A 167 12.65 -22.76 7.65
CA THR A 167 11.91 -23.93 7.18
C THR A 167 11.67 -24.91 8.32
N GLY A 168 10.40 -25.24 8.57
CA GLY A 168 10.03 -26.22 9.59
C GLY A 168 9.97 -25.67 11.02
N THR A 169 10.00 -24.34 11.21
CA THR A 169 9.65 -23.68 12.48
C THR A 169 8.34 -24.25 13.05
N ASP A 170 8.28 -24.51 14.36
CA ASP A 170 7.10 -25.06 15.05
C ASP A 170 6.50 -24.11 16.11
N SER A 171 7.10 -22.93 16.26
CA SER A 171 6.76 -21.88 17.21
C SER A 171 7.01 -20.49 16.61
N PHE A 172 6.12 -19.55 16.90
CA PHE A 172 6.23 -18.16 16.48
C PHE A 172 5.41 -17.29 17.42
N THR A 173 5.69 -16.00 17.43
CA THR A 173 4.90 -14.99 18.13
C THR A 173 4.25 -14.08 17.11
N ALA A 174 2.93 -13.91 17.21
CA ALA A 174 2.19 -12.96 16.38
C ALA A 174 1.42 -11.99 17.27
N VAL A 175 1.39 -10.73 16.87
CA VAL A 175 0.53 -9.71 17.51
C VAL A 175 -0.66 -9.43 16.61
N VAL A 176 -1.86 -9.42 17.19
CA VAL A 176 -3.09 -9.12 16.47
C VAL A 176 -3.74 -7.89 17.08
N PHE A 177 -3.93 -6.86 16.27
CA PHE A 177 -4.70 -5.67 16.60
C PHE A 177 -6.07 -5.75 15.93
N ASN A 178 -7.10 -5.36 16.65
CA ASN A 178 -8.48 -5.33 16.18
C ASN A 178 -9.08 -3.96 16.51
N ASP A 179 -10.05 -3.51 15.70
CA ASP A 179 -10.99 -2.45 16.08
C ASP A 179 -10.31 -1.15 16.60
N LEU A 180 -9.18 -0.77 15.99
CA LEU A 180 -8.45 0.43 16.44
C LEU A 180 -9.22 1.72 16.12
N HIS A 181 -10.10 1.72 15.11
CA HIS A 181 -10.92 2.87 14.70
C HIS A 181 -10.15 4.20 14.66
N GLN A 182 -8.94 4.15 14.10
CA GLN A 182 -8.04 5.30 14.04
C GLN A 182 -7.71 5.99 15.39
N HIS A 183 -7.90 5.31 16.51
CA HIS A 183 -7.56 5.83 17.84
C HIS A 183 -6.04 5.76 18.10
N THR A 184 -5.30 6.71 17.54
CA THR A 184 -3.82 6.79 17.65
C THR A 184 -3.31 6.72 19.10
N HIS A 185 -3.99 7.37 20.06
CA HIS A 185 -3.56 7.33 21.46
C HIS A 185 -3.66 5.93 22.07
N THR A 186 -4.73 5.20 21.75
CA THR A 186 -4.94 3.81 22.15
C THR A 186 -3.89 2.92 21.49
N PHE A 187 -3.70 3.04 20.18
CA PHE A 187 -2.69 2.26 19.45
C PHE A 187 -1.29 2.45 20.03
N ARG A 188 -0.85 3.70 20.25
CA ARG A 188 0.46 3.99 20.88
C ARG A 188 0.57 3.43 22.30
N ALA A 189 -0.52 3.40 23.06
CA ALA A 189 -0.53 2.80 24.39
C ALA A 189 -0.37 1.28 24.32
N LEU A 190 -1.05 0.62 23.39
CA LEU A 190 -0.90 -0.82 23.13
C LEU A 190 0.52 -1.14 22.66
N CYS A 191 1.11 -0.36 21.73
CA CYS A 191 2.51 -0.51 21.32
C CYS A 191 3.48 -0.46 22.50
N ARG A 192 3.25 0.42 23.49
CA ARG A 192 4.08 0.46 24.71
C ARG A 192 3.93 -0.79 25.57
N GLN A 193 2.75 -1.42 25.60
CA GLN A 193 2.54 -2.67 26.35
C GLN A 193 3.29 -3.85 25.73
N ILE A 194 3.49 -3.84 24.42
CA ILE A 194 4.15 -4.92 23.68
C ILE A 194 5.61 -4.61 23.29
N GLN A 195 6.17 -3.50 23.78
CA GLN A 195 7.49 -3.01 23.33
C GLN A 195 8.64 -3.99 23.61
N ASP A 196 8.49 -4.82 24.65
CA ASP A 196 9.48 -5.82 25.08
C ASP A 196 9.16 -7.23 24.55
N ILE A 197 8.17 -7.36 23.67
CA ILE A 197 7.79 -8.63 23.04
C ILE A 197 8.44 -8.69 21.65
N ASP A 198 9.28 -9.70 21.44
CA ASP A 198 9.74 -10.05 20.10
C ASP A 198 8.64 -10.85 19.37
N TYR A 199 8.16 -10.31 18.25
CA TYR A 199 7.16 -10.94 17.41
C TYR A 199 7.61 -11.06 15.95
N ASP A 200 7.16 -12.14 15.32
CA ASP A 200 7.54 -12.56 13.98
C ASP A 200 6.72 -11.85 12.89
N PHE A 201 5.45 -11.54 13.18
CA PHE A 201 4.58 -10.77 12.31
C PHE A 201 3.42 -10.12 13.08
N VAL A 202 2.76 -9.17 12.44
CA VAL A 202 1.59 -8.47 12.98
C VAL A 202 0.41 -8.59 12.04
N VAL A 203 -0.80 -8.72 12.60
CA VAL A 203 -2.06 -8.65 11.86
C VAL A 203 -2.91 -7.50 12.40
N PHE A 204 -3.32 -6.59 11.52
CA PHE A 204 -4.41 -5.66 11.77
C PHE A 204 -5.69 -6.31 11.24
N ASN A 205 -6.43 -6.99 12.12
CA ASN A 205 -7.55 -7.88 11.78
C ASN A 205 -8.89 -7.11 11.72
N GLY A 206 -8.93 -6.09 10.86
CA GLY A 206 -10.12 -5.30 10.53
C GLY A 206 -10.47 -4.18 11.53
N ASP A 207 -11.28 -3.24 11.04
CA ASP A 207 -11.73 -2.00 11.69
C ASP A 207 -10.59 -1.20 12.35
N CYS A 208 -9.41 -1.23 11.73
CA CYS A 208 -8.24 -0.46 12.15
C CYS A 208 -8.13 0.86 11.38
N VAL A 209 -8.35 0.83 10.06
CA VAL A 209 -8.32 2.00 9.16
C VAL A 209 -9.77 2.27 8.72
N ASP A 210 -10.61 2.65 9.68
CA ASP A 210 -12.04 2.79 9.48
C ASP A 210 -12.42 3.98 8.57
N ASP A 211 -13.51 3.79 7.82
CA ASP A 211 -14.18 4.79 6.99
C ASP A 211 -13.20 5.71 6.20
N PRO A 212 -12.27 5.16 5.39
CA PRO A 212 -11.26 5.94 4.70
C PRO A 212 -11.88 6.98 3.75
N ALA A 213 -11.73 8.26 4.10
CA ALA A 213 -12.28 9.39 3.37
C ALA A 213 -11.43 9.82 2.18
N SER A 214 -10.10 9.62 2.28
CA SER A 214 -9.16 10.02 1.23
C SER A 214 -7.88 9.22 1.29
N HIS A 215 -7.14 9.24 0.17
CA HIS A 215 -5.79 8.70 0.07
C HIS A 215 -4.87 9.24 1.17
N ASP A 216 -5.00 10.52 1.50
CA ASP A 216 -4.10 11.19 2.43
C ASP A 216 -4.34 10.78 3.88
N GLN A 217 -5.60 10.72 4.29
CA GLN A 217 -5.99 10.25 5.62
C GLN A 217 -5.65 8.76 5.82
N ALA A 218 -5.99 7.90 4.84
CA ALA A 218 -5.59 6.49 4.88
C ALA A 218 -4.06 6.32 4.97
N THR A 219 -3.30 7.11 4.20
CA THR A 219 -1.82 7.07 4.24
C THR A 219 -1.28 7.48 5.60
N ALA A 220 -1.81 8.55 6.20
CA ALA A 220 -1.35 9.04 7.49
C ALA A 220 -1.52 7.97 8.58
N PHE A 221 -2.69 7.33 8.65
CA PHE A 221 -2.93 6.32 9.68
C PHE A 221 -2.18 5.01 9.42
N ILE A 222 -2.07 4.56 8.16
CA ILE A 222 -1.23 3.38 7.84
C ILE A 222 0.25 3.63 8.18
N SER A 223 0.76 4.85 8.00
CA SER A 223 2.11 5.21 8.44
C SER A 223 2.23 5.10 9.96
N GLU A 224 1.26 5.62 10.72
CA GLU A 224 1.23 5.47 12.18
C GLU A 224 1.26 3.99 12.60
N LEU A 225 0.39 3.17 12.01
CA LEU A 225 0.30 1.74 12.31
C LEU A 225 1.61 1.01 12.01
N THR A 226 2.13 1.16 10.79
CA THR A 226 3.34 0.47 10.35
C THR A 226 4.57 0.95 11.10
N GLU A 227 4.69 2.22 11.44
CA GLU A 227 5.81 2.70 12.26
C GLU A 227 5.72 2.22 13.71
N GLY A 228 4.52 2.18 14.29
CA GLY A 228 4.30 1.73 15.66
C GLY A 228 4.66 0.25 15.89
N VAL A 229 4.53 -0.58 14.85
CA VAL A 229 4.88 -2.02 14.90
C VAL A 229 6.22 -2.35 14.22
N ARG A 230 7.04 -1.33 13.92
CA ARG A 230 8.32 -1.50 13.22
C ARG A 230 8.16 -2.29 11.92
N GLY A 231 7.15 -1.92 11.13
CA GLY A 231 6.78 -2.55 9.87
C GLY A 231 7.90 -2.57 8.84
N ASP A 232 8.94 -1.74 8.97
CA ASP A 232 10.15 -1.81 8.16
C ASP A 232 11.03 -3.02 8.48
N CYS A 233 10.85 -3.65 9.65
CA CYS A 233 11.52 -4.88 10.07
C CYS A 233 10.58 -6.08 10.16
N ILE A 234 9.31 -5.84 10.50
CA ILE A 234 8.35 -6.88 10.86
C ILE A 234 7.22 -6.94 9.82
N PRO A 235 6.99 -8.10 9.18
CA PRO A 235 5.91 -8.28 8.23
C PRO A 235 4.55 -7.95 8.85
N THR A 236 3.80 -7.10 8.16
CA THR A 236 2.50 -6.60 8.60
C THR A 236 1.42 -7.06 7.63
N PHE A 237 0.36 -7.67 8.15
CA PHE A 237 -0.83 -8.06 7.42
C PHE A 237 -1.98 -7.12 7.77
N PHE A 238 -2.72 -6.68 6.76
CA PHE A 238 -3.95 -5.91 6.94
C PHE A 238 -5.12 -6.73 6.43
N MET A 239 -6.13 -6.92 7.27
CA MET A 239 -7.41 -7.48 6.90
C MET A 239 -8.47 -6.39 6.94
N ARG A 240 -9.57 -6.61 6.23
CA ARG A 240 -10.73 -5.72 6.24
C ARG A 240 -11.74 -6.18 7.28
N GLY A 241 -12.26 -5.24 8.02
CA GLY A 241 -13.55 -5.30 8.67
C GLY A 241 -14.59 -4.51 7.86
N ASN A 242 -15.76 -4.34 8.47
CA ASN A 242 -16.89 -3.63 7.88
C ASN A 242 -16.64 -2.13 7.72
N HIS A 243 -15.72 -1.52 8.47
CA HIS A 243 -15.41 -0.10 8.32
C HIS A 243 -14.34 0.21 7.27
N GLU A 244 -13.42 -0.71 6.93
CA GLU A 244 -12.46 -0.47 5.82
C GLU A 244 -13.15 -0.34 4.45
N ILE A 245 -14.37 -0.86 4.32
CA ILE A 245 -15.14 -0.88 3.07
C ILE A 245 -16.09 0.31 2.90
N ARG A 246 -16.15 1.20 3.90
CA ARG A 246 -17.04 2.37 3.92
C ARG A 246 -16.28 3.65 3.51
N ASN A 247 -17.03 4.66 3.07
CA ASN A 247 -16.53 5.98 2.66
C ASN A 247 -15.77 6.01 1.31
N ALA A 248 -15.43 7.22 0.85
CA ALA A 248 -15.06 7.52 -0.53
C ALA A 248 -13.75 6.87 -1.02
N TYR A 249 -12.86 6.47 -0.11
CA TYR A 249 -11.56 5.88 -0.44
C TYR A 249 -11.47 4.39 -0.10
N SER A 250 -12.58 3.72 0.21
CA SER A 250 -12.59 2.29 0.61
C SER A 250 -11.98 1.36 -0.44
N ILE A 251 -12.31 1.54 -1.73
CA ILE A 251 -11.70 0.76 -2.82
C ILE A 251 -10.21 1.10 -2.98
N GLY A 252 -9.84 2.38 -2.88
CA GLY A 252 -8.45 2.84 -2.99
C GLY A 252 -7.56 2.38 -1.84
N LEU A 253 -8.15 1.95 -0.71
CA LEU A 253 -7.41 1.39 0.42
C LEU A 253 -6.64 0.12 0.01
N ARG A 254 -7.18 -0.68 -0.93
CA ARG A 254 -6.54 -1.89 -1.48
C ARG A 254 -5.12 -1.63 -1.97
N ASP A 255 -4.87 -0.46 -2.55
CA ASP A 255 -3.56 -0.15 -3.12
C ASP A 255 -2.45 -0.05 -2.07
N HIS A 256 -2.82 0.15 -0.79
CA HIS A 256 -1.87 0.22 0.32
C HIS A 256 -1.42 -1.16 0.83
N PHE A 257 -2.03 -2.23 0.34
CA PHE A 257 -1.80 -3.58 0.83
C PHE A 257 -1.33 -4.51 -0.27
N ASP A 258 -0.46 -5.45 0.08
CA ASP A 258 -0.10 -6.58 -0.75
C ASP A 258 -0.71 -7.85 -0.17
N TYR A 259 -1.90 -8.16 -0.65
CA TYR A 259 -2.64 -9.31 -0.18
C TYR A 259 -2.01 -10.62 -0.64
N VAL A 260 -2.01 -11.61 0.26
CA VAL A 260 -1.61 -12.98 -0.07
C VAL A 260 -2.50 -13.51 -1.18
N GLY A 261 -1.89 -13.82 -2.34
CA GLY A 261 -2.62 -14.30 -3.52
C GLY A 261 -3.50 -13.24 -4.20
N ASP A 262 -3.22 -11.94 -3.99
CA ASP A 262 -3.95 -10.80 -4.56
C ASP A 262 -5.46 -10.84 -4.27
N LYS A 263 -5.83 -11.33 -3.08
CA LYS A 263 -7.23 -11.42 -2.62
C LYS A 263 -7.34 -11.01 -1.17
N THR A 264 -8.45 -10.36 -0.82
CA THR A 264 -8.69 -9.87 0.56
C THR A 264 -8.89 -11.01 1.57
N TYR A 265 -9.00 -12.24 1.08
CA TYR A 265 -8.97 -13.50 1.81
C TYR A 265 -7.86 -14.39 1.24
N GLY A 266 -7.35 -15.31 2.04
CA GLY A 266 -6.26 -16.19 1.60
C GLY A 266 -5.73 -17.06 2.72
N SER A 267 -4.58 -17.66 2.49
CA SER A 267 -3.97 -18.56 3.47
C SER A 267 -2.48 -18.73 3.21
N PHE A 268 -1.72 -18.89 4.28
CA PHE A 268 -0.27 -19.09 4.22
C PHE A 268 0.20 -19.99 5.35
N ASN A 269 1.42 -20.51 5.22
CA ASN A 269 2.07 -21.25 6.30
C ASN A 269 3.07 -20.34 7.01
N TRP A 270 3.06 -20.38 8.33
CA TRP A 270 4.19 -19.94 9.15
C TRP A 270 4.74 -21.17 9.86
N GLY A 271 5.88 -21.66 9.39
CA GLY A 271 6.40 -22.95 9.85
C GLY A 271 5.41 -24.10 9.59
N ASP A 272 5.13 -24.90 10.61
CA ASP A 272 4.17 -26.00 10.56
C ASP A 272 2.70 -25.59 10.84
N THR A 273 2.45 -24.29 11.00
CA THR A 273 1.10 -23.74 11.25
C THR A 273 0.49 -23.18 9.97
N ARG A 274 -0.75 -23.56 9.68
CA ARG A 274 -1.55 -23.01 8.58
C ARG A 274 -2.43 -21.87 9.08
N ILE A 275 -2.29 -20.69 8.50
CA ILE A 275 -3.12 -19.52 8.82
C ILE A 275 -4.07 -19.31 7.64
N VAL A 276 -5.37 -19.28 7.92
CA VAL A 276 -6.44 -19.02 6.95
C VAL A 276 -7.12 -17.71 7.33
N MET A 277 -7.21 -16.78 6.38
CA MET A 277 -7.77 -15.45 6.53
C MET A 277 -9.03 -15.33 5.68
N LEU A 278 -10.16 -14.99 6.28
CA LEU A 278 -11.43 -14.77 5.57
C LEU A 278 -11.86 -13.31 5.66
N ASP A 279 -12.52 -12.86 4.60
CA ASP A 279 -13.08 -11.51 4.48
C ASP A 279 -14.59 -11.58 4.59
N CYS A 280 -15.14 -11.15 5.73
CA CYS A 280 -16.58 -11.20 5.98
C CYS A 280 -17.38 -10.24 5.08
N GLY A 281 -16.72 -9.28 4.43
CA GLY A 281 -17.36 -8.16 3.76
C GLY A 281 -18.12 -7.31 4.77
N GLU A 282 -19.29 -6.81 4.36
CA GLU A 282 -20.09 -5.93 5.20
C GLU A 282 -20.89 -6.65 6.30
N ASP A 283 -21.22 -5.95 7.38
CA ASP A 283 -22.09 -6.39 8.47
C ASP A 283 -23.59 -6.26 8.13
N LYS A 284 -23.93 -5.53 7.06
CA LYS A 284 -25.26 -5.30 6.52
C LYS A 284 -25.45 -5.98 5.17
N THR A 285 -26.72 -6.20 4.81
CA THR A 285 -27.11 -6.78 3.53
C THR A 285 -26.83 -5.79 2.40
N ASP A 286 -26.58 -6.31 1.19
CA ASP A 286 -26.20 -5.50 0.03
C ASP A 286 -27.31 -4.49 -0.37
N ASP A 287 -28.57 -4.82 -0.09
CA ASP A 287 -29.75 -3.98 -0.34
C ASP A 287 -29.97 -2.87 0.71
N HIS A 288 -29.09 -2.74 1.70
CA HIS A 288 -29.20 -1.68 2.69
C HIS A 288 -29.01 -0.31 2.02
N TRP A 289 -30.00 0.57 2.19
CA TRP A 289 -30.18 1.82 1.42
C TRP A 289 -28.97 2.75 1.34
N VAL A 290 -28.09 2.73 2.35
CA VAL A 290 -26.88 3.58 2.42
C VAL A 290 -25.79 3.18 1.43
N TYR A 291 -25.90 2.02 0.77
CA TYR A 291 -24.90 1.52 -0.17
C TYR A 291 -25.23 1.78 -1.64
N TYR A 292 -26.44 2.28 -1.93
CA TYR A 292 -26.82 2.76 -3.27
C TYR A 292 -26.53 1.76 -4.41
N ASP A 293 -26.75 0.45 -4.18
CA ASP A 293 -26.54 -0.63 -5.16
C ASP A 293 -25.07 -0.79 -5.63
N LEU A 294 -24.11 -0.36 -4.81
CA LEU A 294 -22.67 -0.43 -5.12
C LEU A 294 -21.97 -1.64 -4.49
N ASN A 295 -22.70 -2.48 -3.75
CA ASN A 295 -22.15 -3.62 -3.02
C ASN A 295 -22.64 -4.96 -3.58
N ASP A 296 -21.74 -5.94 -3.62
CA ASP A 296 -22.07 -7.35 -3.82
C ASP A 296 -21.21 -8.23 -2.90
N PHE A 297 -21.37 -8.02 -1.60
CA PHE A 297 -20.68 -8.84 -0.60
C PHE A 297 -21.26 -10.24 -0.52
N THR A 298 -22.52 -10.44 -0.96
CA THR A 298 -23.09 -11.78 -1.12
C THR A 298 -22.27 -12.62 -2.09
N GLN A 299 -21.92 -12.10 -3.27
CA GLN A 299 -21.05 -12.82 -4.20
C GLN A 299 -19.65 -13.03 -3.62
N LEU A 300 -19.05 -12.03 -2.96
CA LEU A 300 -17.75 -12.17 -2.30
C LEU A 300 -17.73 -13.32 -1.26
N ARG A 301 -18.78 -13.44 -0.44
CA ARG A 301 -18.90 -14.52 0.55
C ARG A 301 -19.07 -15.88 -0.12
N ASN A 302 -19.77 -15.94 -1.25
CA ASN A 302 -19.95 -17.17 -2.04
C ASN A 302 -18.66 -17.61 -2.75
N GLU A 303 -17.84 -16.70 -3.26
CA GLU A 303 -16.52 -17.04 -3.81
C GLU A 303 -15.63 -17.71 -2.76
N GLN A 304 -15.73 -17.23 -1.51
CA GLN A 304 -14.99 -17.79 -0.38
C GLN A 304 -15.45 -19.20 0.03
N VAL A 305 -16.68 -19.61 -0.28
CA VAL A 305 -17.11 -21.01 -0.16
C VAL A 305 -16.27 -21.91 -1.07
N GLY A 306 -16.02 -21.48 -2.32
CA GLY A 306 -15.17 -22.18 -3.27
C GLY A 306 -13.72 -22.25 -2.80
N PHE A 307 -13.20 -21.14 -2.24
CA PHE A 307 -11.88 -21.09 -1.62
C PHE A 307 -11.77 -22.05 -0.44
N LEU A 308 -12.69 -21.98 0.54
CA LEU A 308 -12.68 -22.84 1.72
C LEU A 308 -12.69 -24.33 1.37
N LYS A 309 -13.52 -24.76 0.41
CA LYS A 309 -13.54 -26.16 -0.03
C LYS A 309 -12.18 -26.60 -0.60
N LYS A 310 -11.53 -25.74 -1.40
CA LYS A 310 -10.19 -26.01 -1.94
C LYS A 310 -9.13 -26.04 -0.84
N GLU A 311 -9.18 -25.08 0.07
CA GLU A 311 -8.22 -24.93 1.17
C GLU A 311 -8.29 -26.11 2.14
N LEU A 312 -9.48 -26.50 2.60
CA LEU A 312 -9.66 -27.66 3.49
C LEU A 312 -9.22 -28.97 2.84
N ALA A 313 -9.26 -29.05 1.51
CA ALA A 313 -8.77 -30.20 0.75
C ALA A 313 -7.25 -30.16 0.48
N ALA A 314 -6.61 -28.99 0.61
CA ALA A 314 -5.23 -28.75 0.23
C ALA A 314 -4.23 -29.54 1.10
N LYS A 315 -3.09 -29.86 0.51
CA LYS A 315 -2.03 -30.63 1.18
C LYS A 315 -1.42 -29.82 2.32
N GLU A 316 -1.24 -28.53 2.12
CA GLU A 316 -0.72 -27.55 3.06
C GLU A 316 -1.58 -27.50 4.31
N PHE A 317 -2.90 -27.41 4.14
CA PHE A 317 -3.85 -27.43 5.24
C PHE A 317 -3.87 -28.78 5.97
N LYS A 318 -3.91 -29.90 5.24
CA LYS A 318 -3.96 -31.25 5.84
C LYS A 318 -2.66 -31.64 6.56
N LYS A 319 -1.51 -31.18 6.08
CA LYS A 319 -0.19 -31.49 6.66
C LYS A 319 0.22 -30.56 7.80
N ALA A 320 -0.41 -29.39 7.92
CA ALA A 320 -0.14 -28.48 9.02
C ALA A 320 -0.40 -29.17 10.37
N LYS A 321 0.47 -28.93 11.36
CA LYS A 321 0.26 -29.46 12.70
C LYS A 321 -0.75 -28.62 13.46
N LYS A 322 -0.73 -27.30 13.24
CA LYS A 322 -1.64 -26.33 13.84
C LYS A 322 -2.35 -25.51 12.75
N ARG A 323 -3.54 -25.03 13.03
CA ARG A 323 -4.38 -24.26 12.12
C ARG A 323 -5.03 -23.09 12.85
N ILE A 324 -4.85 -21.90 12.30
CA ILE A 324 -5.43 -20.66 12.82
C ILE A 324 -6.39 -20.11 11.77
N LEU A 325 -7.60 -19.78 12.21
CA LEU A 325 -8.57 -19.05 11.43
C LEU A 325 -8.60 -17.59 11.90
N LEU A 326 -8.43 -16.65 10.98
CA LEU A 326 -8.55 -15.22 11.20
C LEU A 326 -9.72 -14.68 10.37
N HIS A 327 -10.62 -13.95 11.01
CA HIS A 327 -11.62 -13.15 10.32
C HIS A 327 -12.15 -12.07 11.25
N HIS A 328 -12.61 -10.95 10.69
CA HIS A 328 -13.02 -9.82 11.50
C HIS A 328 -14.34 -10.08 12.27
N ILE A 329 -15.45 -10.32 11.56
CA ILE A 329 -16.78 -10.49 12.19
C ILE A 329 -16.92 -11.91 12.76
N PRO A 330 -17.21 -12.09 14.07
CA PRO A 330 -17.24 -13.40 14.72
C PRO A 330 -18.33 -14.33 14.16
N LEU A 331 -17.95 -15.56 13.79
CA LEU A 331 -18.87 -16.65 13.44
C LEU A 331 -19.40 -17.37 14.69
N TYR A 332 -18.59 -17.38 15.76
CA TYR A 332 -18.87 -18.00 17.04
C TYR A 332 -18.83 -16.91 18.12
N GLY A 333 -19.67 -17.00 19.14
CA GLY A 333 -19.69 -16.01 20.23
C GLY A 333 -20.21 -14.62 19.83
N ASN A 334 -20.87 -14.50 18.68
CA ASN A 334 -21.56 -13.28 18.27
C ASN A 334 -23.04 -13.31 18.69
N ASP A 335 -23.51 -12.24 19.31
CA ASP A 335 -24.93 -12.07 19.69
C ASP A 335 -25.79 -11.56 18.51
N GLY A 336 -25.14 -11.05 17.45
CA GLY A 336 -25.79 -10.50 16.26
C GLY A 336 -25.90 -11.46 15.08
N LYS A 337 -26.72 -11.08 14.09
CA LYS A 337 -26.82 -11.82 12.81
C LYS A 337 -25.50 -11.69 12.05
N ASN A 338 -24.84 -12.80 11.79
CA ASN A 338 -23.67 -12.85 10.91
C ASN A 338 -24.08 -13.38 9.52
N LEU A 339 -23.76 -12.60 8.47
CA LEU A 339 -24.12 -12.88 7.09
C LEU A 339 -23.32 -14.02 6.44
N CYS A 340 -22.30 -14.53 7.12
CA CYS A 340 -21.46 -15.65 6.69
C CYS A 340 -21.86 -16.99 7.33
N THR A 341 -22.66 -17.00 8.40
CA THR A 341 -22.96 -18.22 9.19
C THR A 341 -23.50 -19.36 8.34
N GLU A 342 -24.54 -19.12 7.54
CA GLU A 342 -25.16 -20.19 6.73
C GLU A 342 -24.21 -20.76 5.66
N LEU A 343 -23.29 -19.93 5.17
CA LEU A 343 -22.35 -20.29 4.10
C LEU A 343 -21.14 -21.05 4.64
N TRP A 344 -20.56 -20.59 5.75
CA TRP A 344 -19.25 -21.05 6.20
C TRP A 344 -19.32 -22.03 7.37
N THR A 345 -20.28 -21.90 8.29
CA THR A 345 -20.33 -22.74 9.50
C THR A 345 -20.34 -24.23 9.17
N LYS A 346 -21.12 -24.66 8.17
CA LYS A 346 -21.15 -26.08 7.75
C LYS A 346 -19.81 -26.59 7.20
N LEU A 347 -19.01 -25.73 6.58
CA LEU A 347 -17.69 -26.07 6.06
C LEU A 347 -16.65 -26.12 7.18
N LEU A 348 -16.81 -25.25 8.18
CA LEU A 348 -15.86 -25.07 9.28
C LEU A 348 -16.14 -25.95 10.49
N GLU A 349 -17.37 -26.44 10.67
CA GLU A 349 -17.81 -27.24 11.83
C GLU A 349 -16.93 -28.47 12.07
N LYS A 350 -16.44 -29.10 10.98
CA LYS A 350 -15.54 -30.26 11.04
C LYS A 350 -14.11 -29.92 10.65
N ALA A 351 -13.82 -28.66 10.37
CA ALA A 351 -12.48 -28.23 10.03
C ALA A 351 -11.64 -28.16 11.33
N PRO A 352 -10.46 -28.80 11.37
CA PRO A 352 -9.67 -28.93 12.59
C PRO A 352 -8.88 -27.65 12.92
N PHE A 353 -9.54 -26.49 12.97
CA PHE A 353 -8.89 -25.25 13.42
C PHE A 353 -8.65 -25.30 14.93
N ASP A 354 -7.42 -25.01 15.34
CA ASP A 354 -7.02 -25.01 16.76
C ASP A 354 -7.39 -23.68 17.43
N ILE A 355 -7.31 -22.58 16.69
CA ILE A 355 -7.64 -21.22 17.17
C ILE A 355 -8.44 -20.48 16.09
N CYS A 356 -9.48 -19.77 16.51
CA CYS A 356 -10.19 -18.80 15.69
C CYS A 356 -10.09 -17.43 16.38
N LEU A 357 -9.45 -16.45 15.73
CA LEU A 357 -9.35 -15.07 16.24
C LEU A 357 -10.28 -14.17 15.44
N ASN A 358 -11.04 -13.37 16.16
CA ASN A 358 -12.03 -12.44 15.63
C ASN A 358 -12.12 -11.16 16.47
N ALA A 359 -12.97 -10.23 16.02
CA ALA A 359 -12.98 -8.82 16.41
C ALA A 359 -14.44 -8.30 16.47
N HIS A 360 -14.68 -7.05 16.08
CA HIS A 360 -15.99 -6.44 15.78
C HIS A 360 -16.91 -6.17 16.98
N THR A 361 -16.93 -7.04 17.99
CA THR A 361 -17.87 -6.93 19.12
C THR A 361 -17.39 -5.99 20.24
N HIS A 362 -16.14 -5.52 20.14
CA HIS A 362 -15.47 -4.66 21.13
C HIS A 362 -15.49 -5.23 22.56
N LYS A 363 -15.46 -6.56 22.67
CA LYS A 363 -15.43 -7.31 23.93
C LYS A 363 -14.39 -8.42 23.83
N TYR A 364 -13.76 -8.73 24.95
CA TYR A 364 -12.92 -9.92 25.08
C TYR A 364 -13.82 -11.12 25.45
N ALA A 365 -13.73 -12.21 24.69
CA ALA A 365 -14.52 -13.43 24.88
C ALA A 365 -13.70 -14.68 24.55
#